data_AF-A0A9P7J527-F1
#
_entry.id   AF-A0A9P7J527-F1
#
_cell.length_a   1.000
_cell.length_b   1.000
_cell.length_c   1.000
_cell.angle_alpha   90.00
_cell.angle_beta   90.00
_cell.angle_gamma   90.00
#
_symmetry.space_group_name_H-M   'P 1'
#
loop_
_entity.id
_entity.type
_entity.pdbx_description
1 polymer ?
#
loop_
_entity_poly.entity_id
_entity_poly.type
_entity_poly.pdbx_seq_one_letter_code
_entity_poly.pdbx_strand_id
1 'polypeptide(L)'
;MGAEKKDATAYHTSKDKFSDVSDHDAESIQALPRHTLQRKLENRHIAMISIGGVIGTGLFVGTADSLVYGGPIGLLLGYMVMGTIVYCVMITLGEMVAFLPIPGGHIKLAERFVDPAFSFAMGWNYWYSWMICCASHSSSFVSRNC
;
A
#
# COMPACT_ATOMS: atom_id res chain seq x y z
N MET A 1 -22.12 -19.93 -33.99
CA MET A 1 -21.69 -18.60 -34.47
C MET A 1 -21.30 -17.80 -33.25
N GLY A 2 -20.09 -18.00 -32.72
CA GLY A 2 -18.92 -17.20 -33.14
C GLY A 2 -18.76 -16.09 -32.09
N ALA A 3 -17.92 -16.30 -31.08
CA ALA A 3 -16.56 -15.76 -31.04
C ALA A 3 -16.59 -14.28 -30.58
N GLU A 4 -15.72 -13.74 -29.73
CA GLU A 4 -14.52 -14.21 -29.07
C GLU A 4 -14.01 -13.01 -28.23
N LYS A 5 -13.56 -13.30 -27.01
CA LYS A 5 -12.52 -12.62 -26.21
C LYS A 5 -12.24 -11.14 -26.53
N LYS A 6 -12.56 -10.24 -25.60
CA LYS A 6 -11.99 -8.87 -25.57
C LYS A 6 -11.23 -8.51 -24.29
N ASP A 7 -10.79 -9.51 -23.53
CA ASP A 7 -10.10 -9.29 -22.24
C ASP A 7 -8.67 -9.87 -22.21
N ALA A 8 -7.93 -9.85 -23.32
CA ALA A 8 -6.57 -10.41 -23.37
C ALA A 8 -5.51 -9.53 -24.04
N THR A 9 -5.87 -8.44 -24.71
CA THR A 9 -4.92 -7.69 -25.57
C THR A 9 -4.23 -6.51 -24.88
N ALA A 10 -4.65 -6.10 -23.68
CA ALA A 10 -4.04 -4.96 -22.98
C ALA A 10 -2.85 -5.33 -22.07
N TYR A 11 -2.51 -6.61 -21.91
CA TYR A 11 -1.42 -7.07 -21.03
C TYR A 11 -0.11 -7.36 -21.76
N HIS A 12 -0.09 -7.24 -23.09
CA HIS A 12 1.05 -7.61 -23.92
C HIS A 12 2.06 -6.47 -24.20
N THR A 13 1.85 -5.26 -23.67
CA THR A 13 2.77 -4.12 -23.91
C THR A 13 3.51 -3.63 -22.66
N SER A 14 3.66 -4.48 -21.65
CA SER A 14 4.52 -4.20 -20.49
C SER A 14 5.71 -5.17 -20.41
N LYS A 15 6.18 -5.66 -21.56
CA LYS A 15 7.31 -6.61 -21.63
C LYS A 15 8.64 -5.98 -22.05
N ASP A 16 8.67 -4.72 -22.48
CA ASP A 16 9.86 -4.17 -23.15
C ASP A 16 10.51 -2.97 -22.42
N LYS A 17 10.03 -2.59 -21.23
CA LYS A 17 10.60 -1.48 -20.43
C LYS A 17 10.72 -1.80 -18.93
N PHE A 18 11.14 -3.03 -18.61
CA PHE A 18 11.69 -3.37 -17.28
C PHE A 18 13.22 -3.55 -17.33
N SER A 19 13.86 -2.98 -18.35
CA SER A 19 15.30 -2.97 -18.56
C SER A 19 15.79 -1.52 -18.67
N ASP A 20 15.70 -0.75 -17.58
CA ASP A 20 16.52 0.44 -17.31
C ASP A 20 16.01 1.15 -16.04
N VAL A 21 16.30 0.60 -14.85
CA VAL A 21 16.69 1.39 -13.67
C VAL A 21 17.61 0.50 -12.83
N SER A 22 18.78 1.04 -12.54
CA SER A 22 20.04 0.44 -12.13
C SER A 22 20.08 -0.09 -10.69
N ASP A 23 20.56 -1.33 -10.56
CA ASP A 23 21.78 -1.71 -9.83
C ASP A 23 21.97 -1.39 -8.35
N HIS A 24 21.06 -1.78 -7.44
CA HIS A 24 21.52 -1.99 -6.05
C HIS A 24 20.90 -3.10 -5.17
N ASP A 25 20.20 -4.09 -5.73
CA ASP A 25 19.78 -5.29 -4.97
C ASP A 25 20.05 -6.60 -5.75
N ALA A 26 21.22 -6.68 -6.38
CA ALA A 26 21.67 -7.84 -7.15
C ALA A 26 22.47 -8.84 -6.32
N GLU A 27 21.95 -9.27 -5.15
CA GLU A 27 22.43 -10.51 -4.53
C GLU A 27 21.28 -11.51 -4.30
N SER A 28 21.12 -12.38 -5.30
CA SER A 28 20.57 -13.74 -5.19
C SER A 28 19.06 -13.98 -5.03
N ILE A 29 18.19 -13.26 -5.75
CA ILE A 29 16.92 -13.88 -6.15
C ILE A 29 17.18 -14.73 -7.39
N GLN A 30 17.69 -15.94 -7.15
CA GLN A 30 17.80 -17.00 -8.17
C GLN A 30 16.45 -17.12 -8.88
N ALA A 31 16.49 -17.17 -10.21
CA ALA A 31 15.34 -17.20 -11.10
C ALA A 31 14.34 -18.29 -10.70
N LEU A 32 13.36 -17.91 -9.87
CA LEU A 32 12.24 -18.78 -9.56
C LEU A 32 11.41 -18.96 -10.84
N PRO A 33 10.86 -20.17 -11.09
CA PRO A 33 9.96 -20.40 -12.21
C PRO A 33 8.91 -19.29 -12.22
N ARG A 34 8.68 -18.67 -13.37
CA ARG A 34 7.61 -17.67 -13.55
C ARG A 34 6.28 -18.35 -13.26
N HIS A 35 5.92 -18.39 -11.99
CA HIS A 35 4.62 -18.83 -11.55
C HIS A 35 3.65 -17.73 -11.98
N THR A 36 3.07 -17.91 -13.18
CA THR A 36 1.96 -17.11 -13.64
C THR A 36 0.87 -17.22 -12.58
N LEU A 37 0.79 -16.21 -11.71
CA LEU A 37 -0.25 -16.11 -10.70
C LEU A 37 -1.59 -16.16 -11.45
N GLN A 38 -2.36 -17.22 -11.22
CA GLN A 38 -3.68 -17.31 -11.80
C GLN A 38 -4.52 -16.17 -11.22
N ARG A 39 -4.90 -15.21 -12.07
CA ARG A 39 -5.81 -14.12 -11.72
C ARG A 39 -7.22 -14.66 -11.53
N LYS A 40 -7.43 -15.40 -10.44
CA LYS A 40 -8.74 -15.92 -9.99
C LYS A 40 -9.38 -15.03 -8.91
N LEU A 41 -8.74 -13.90 -8.59
CA LEU A 41 -9.25 -12.92 -7.64
C LEU A 41 -10.28 -12.02 -8.33
N GLU A 42 -11.54 -12.39 -8.16
CA GLU A 42 -12.71 -11.58 -8.52
C GLU A 42 -12.67 -10.18 -7.89
N ASN A 43 -13.22 -9.17 -8.59
CA ASN A 43 -13.25 -7.78 -8.11
C ASN A 43 -13.85 -7.61 -6.70
N ARG A 44 -14.78 -8.49 -6.30
CA ARG A 44 -15.39 -8.47 -4.96
C ARG A 44 -14.39 -8.78 -3.85
N HIS A 45 -13.49 -9.73 -4.07
CA HIS A 45 -12.47 -10.08 -3.08
C HIS A 45 -11.45 -8.95 -2.92
N ILE A 46 -11.09 -8.28 -4.02
CA ILE A 46 -10.16 -7.16 -4.01
C ILE A 46 -10.74 -5.98 -3.22
N ALA A 47 -12.03 -5.68 -3.41
CA ALA A 47 -12.73 -4.66 -2.62
C ALA A 47 -12.82 -5.03 -1.12
N MET A 48 -13.08 -6.30 -0.79
CA MET A 48 -13.11 -6.74 0.61
C MET A 48 -11.74 -6.62 1.30
N ILE A 49 -10.65 -6.90 0.59
CA ILE A 49 -9.29 -6.71 1.13
C ILE A 49 -9.02 -5.24 1.41
N SER A 50 -9.43 -4.35 0.50
CA SER A 50 -9.25 -2.90 0.68
C SER A 50 -10.03 -2.37 1.90
N ILE A 51 -11.29 -2.76 2.04
CA ILE A 51 -12.12 -2.34 3.19
C ILE A 51 -11.59 -2.94 4.50
N GLY A 52 -11.18 -4.22 4.47
CA GLY A 52 -10.61 -4.90 5.65
C GLY A 52 -9.29 -4.30 6.13
N GLY A 53 -8.48 -3.75 5.23
CA GLY A 53 -7.24 -3.05 5.58
C GLY A 53 -7.47 -1.68 6.23
N VAL A 54 -8.51 -0.95 5.80
CA VAL A 54 -8.81 0.41 6.31
C VAL A 54 -9.63 0.39 7.61
N ILE A 55 -10.61 -0.51 7.73
CA ILE A 55 -11.45 -0.64 8.94
C ILE A 55 -10.75 -1.59 9.92
N GLY A 56 -9.57 -1.20 10.38
CA GLY A 56 -8.81 -1.93 11.39
C GLY A 56 -9.23 -1.57 12.82
N THR A 57 -8.75 -2.35 13.80
CA THR A 57 -8.94 -2.06 15.24
C THR A 57 -8.27 -0.75 15.67
N GLY A 58 -7.23 -0.30 14.95
CA GLY A 58 -6.54 0.96 15.22
C GLY A 58 -7.44 2.19 15.13
N LEU A 59 -8.44 2.18 14.23
CA LEU A 59 -9.42 3.26 14.15
C LEU A 59 -10.27 3.33 15.42
N PHE A 60 -10.70 2.19 15.95
CA PHE A 60 -11.52 2.14 17.17
C PHE A 60 -10.72 2.51 18.42
N VAL A 61 -9.50 1.95 18.58
CA VAL A 61 -8.66 2.24 19.75
C VAL A 61 -8.21 3.71 19.76
N GLY A 62 -7.83 4.27 18.61
CA GLY A 62 -7.46 5.67 18.50
C GLY A 62 -8.63 6.64 18.69
N THR A 63 -9.82 6.30 18.14
CA THR A 63 -11.03 7.12 18.31
C THR A 63 -11.50 7.12 19.77
N ALA A 64 -11.43 5.99 20.46
CA ALA A 64 -11.87 5.86 21.85
C ALA A 64 -11.07 6.79 22.77
N ASP A 65 -9.75 6.83 22.63
CA ASP A 65 -8.86 7.70 23.41
C ASP A 65 -9.07 9.18 23.06
N SER A 66 -9.10 9.49 21.75
CA SER A 66 -9.29 10.85 21.25
C SER A 66 -10.65 11.46 21.66
N LEU A 67 -11.68 10.62 21.83
CA LEU A 67 -13.00 11.06 22.27
C LEU A 67 -13.02 11.49 23.74
N VAL A 68 -12.26 10.80 24.60
CA VAL A 68 -12.15 11.12 26.04
C VAL A 68 -11.39 12.43 26.25
N TYR A 69 -10.30 12.64 25.51
CA TYR A 69 -9.45 13.83 25.70
C TYR A 69 -9.89 15.06 24.89
N GLY A 70 -10.42 14.88 23.66
CA GLY A 70 -10.72 15.98 22.73
C GLY A 70 -12.19 16.42 22.67
N GLY A 71 -13.11 15.66 23.29
CA GLY A 71 -14.55 15.86 23.15
C GLY A 71 -15.08 15.54 21.73
N PRO A 72 -16.41 15.45 21.56
CA PRO A 72 -17.02 14.95 20.31
C PRO A 72 -16.80 15.87 19.10
N ILE A 73 -16.76 17.19 19.33
CA ILE A 73 -16.56 18.17 18.26
C ILE A 73 -15.08 18.22 17.82
N GLY A 74 -14.14 18.10 18.77
CA GLY A 74 -12.71 18.08 18.47
C GLY A 74 -12.32 16.85 17.65
N LEU A 75 -12.88 15.69 17.99
CA LEU A 75 -12.73 14.45 17.21
C LEU A 75 -13.21 14.66 15.76
N LEU A 76 -14.42 15.19 15.56
CA LEU A 76 -15.00 15.36 14.23
C LEU A 76 -14.19 16.33 13.36
N LEU A 77 -13.75 17.46 13.92
CA LEU A 77 -12.91 18.41 13.19
C LEU A 77 -11.53 17.82 12.85
N GLY A 78 -10.91 17.10 13.79
CA GLY A 78 -9.62 16.43 13.55
C GLY A 78 -9.71 15.38 12.42
N TYR A 79 -10.75 14.56 12.42
CA TYR A 79 -11.00 13.58 11.36
C TYR A 79 -11.32 14.23 10.02
N MET A 80 -12.04 15.36 9.99
CA MET A 80 -12.30 16.09 8.74
C MET A 80 -11.03 16.69 8.15
N VAL A 81 -10.19 17.32 8.97
CA VAL A 81 -8.91 17.90 8.50
C VAL A 81 -7.98 16.81 7.99
N MET A 82 -7.73 15.77 8.77
CA MET A 82 -6.86 14.66 8.33
C MET A 82 -7.47 13.90 7.15
N GLY A 83 -8.79 13.71 7.13
CA GLY A 83 -9.51 13.09 6.02
C GLY A 83 -9.33 13.83 4.72
N THR A 84 -9.41 15.17 4.72
CA THR A 84 -9.19 15.98 3.50
C THR A 84 -7.76 15.86 2.97
N ILE A 85 -6.75 15.88 3.84
CA ILE A 85 -5.34 15.72 3.44
C ILE A 85 -5.12 14.35 2.80
N VAL A 86 -5.57 13.28 3.47
CA VAL A 86 -5.43 11.90 2.96
C VAL A 86 -6.22 11.69 1.67
N TYR A 87 -7.41 12.29 1.55
CA TYR A 87 -8.23 12.23 0.34
C TYR A 87 -7.52 12.87 -0.86
N CYS A 88 -6.94 14.06 -0.68
CA CYS A 88 -6.15 14.70 -1.72
C CYS A 88 -4.98 13.83 -2.17
N VAL A 89 -4.23 13.24 -1.23
CA VAL A 89 -3.13 12.32 -1.55
C VAL A 89 -3.63 11.10 -2.31
N MET A 90 -4.71 10.47 -1.87
CA MET A 90 -5.27 9.28 -2.52
C MET A 90 -5.75 9.56 -3.94
N ILE A 91 -6.35 10.73 -4.21
CA ILE A 91 -6.72 11.14 -5.57
C ILE A 91 -5.48 11.26 -6.46
N THR A 92 -4.43 11.96 -5.98
CA THR A 92 -3.21 12.12 -6.78
C THR A 92 -2.53 10.78 -7.08
N LEU A 93 -2.51 9.86 -6.11
CA LEU A 93 -2.02 8.50 -6.29
C LEU A 93 -2.92 7.70 -7.25
N GLY A 94 -4.23 7.87 -7.17
CA GLY A 94 -5.20 7.21 -8.04
C GLY A 94 -5.00 7.56 -9.52
N GLU A 95 -4.82 8.85 -9.83
CA GLU A 95 -4.49 9.31 -11.17
C GLU A 95 -3.16 8.69 -11.65
N MET A 96 -2.11 8.72 -10.81
CA MET A 96 -0.82 8.10 -11.14
C MET A 96 -0.91 6.59 -11.43
N VAL A 97 -1.72 5.86 -10.66
CA VAL A 97 -1.95 4.41 -10.85
C VAL A 97 -2.73 4.12 -12.12
N ALA A 98 -3.69 4.98 -12.48
CA ALA A 98 -4.46 4.85 -13.72
C ALA A 98 -3.59 5.10 -14.97
N PHE A 99 -2.63 6.03 -14.90
CA PHE A 99 -1.70 6.31 -16.00
C PHE A 99 -0.69 5.19 -16.25
N LEU A 100 -0.16 4.54 -15.21
CA LEU A 100 0.84 3.49 -15.35
C LEU A 100 0.61 2.36 -14.33
N PRO A 101 -0.12 1.29 -14.70
CA PRO A 101 -0.42 0.19 -13.79
C PRO A 101 0.80 -0.73 -13.61
N ILE A 102 1.76 -0.31 -12.78
CA ILE A 102 2.94 -1.12 -12.45
C ILE A 102 2.64 -2.01 -11.24
N PRO A 103 2.90 -3.32 -11.32
CA PRO A 103 2.92 -4.18 -10.13
C PRO A 103 4.15 -3.82 -9.28
N GLY A 104 3.96 -3.08 -8.19
CA GLY A 104 5.08 -2.65 -7.33
C GLY A 104 4.74 -1.81 -6.11
N GLY A 105 3.47 -1.43 -5.92
CA GLY A 105 3.05 -0.62 -4.78
C GLY A 105 3.51 0.85 -4.88
N HIS A 106 3.26 1.60 -3.81
CA HIS A 106 3.40 3.05 -3.77
C HIS A 106 4.87 3.50 -3.77
N ILE A 107 5.79 2.65 -3.31
CA ILE A 107 7.24 2.91 -3.32
C ILE A 107 7.81 2.84 -4.75
N LYS A 108 7.37 1.88 -5.57
CA LYS A 108 7.77 1.79 -6.99
C LYS A 108 7.20 2.93 -7.84
N LEU A 109 6.01 3.44 -7.49
CA LEU A 109 5.46 4.63 -8.12
C LEU A 109 6.29 5.88 -7.76
N ALA A 110 6.71 6.02 -6.49
CA ALA A 110 7.56 7.13 -6.07
C ALA A 110 8.94 7.12 -6.77
N GLU A 111 9.50 5.94 -7.03
CA GLU A 111 10.83 5.78 -7.65
C GLU A 111 10.83 6.30 -9.09
N ARG A 112 9.68 6.17 -9.77
CA ARG A 112 9.52 6.57 -11.16
C ARG A 112 9.14 8.05 -11.35
N PHE A 113 8.40 8.63 -10.41
CA PHE A 113 7.84 9.98 -10.55
C PHE A 113 8.61 11.08 -9.80
N VAL A 114 9.32 10.75 -8.72
CA VAL A 114 10.01 11.76 -7.88
C VAL A 114 11.53 11.63 -8.01
N ASP A 115 12.11 10.58 -7.41
CA ASP A 115 13.54 10.27 -7.48
C ASP A 115 13.83 8.91 -6.79
N PRO A 116 14.80 8.10 -7.26
CA PRO A 116 15.19 6.86 -6.59
C PRO A 116 15.65 7.06 -5.12
N ALA A 117 16.30 8.18 -4.77
CA ALA A 117 16.70 8.45 -3.39
C ALA A 117 15.51 8.72 -2.46
N PHE A 118 14.44 9.35 -2.98
CA PHE A 118 13.22 9.59 -2.21
C PHE A 118 12.50 8.28 -1.87
N SER A 119 12.47 7.34 -2.82
CA SER A 119 11.88 6.02 -2.62
C SER A 119 12.67 5.15 -1.65
N PHE A 120 14.00 5.25 -1.67
CA PHE A 120 14.85 4.61 -0.67
C PHE A 120 14.57 5.14 0.74
N ALA A 121 14.48 6.46 0.90
CA ALA A 121 14.15 7.09 2.19
C ALA A 121 12.75 6.70 2.69
N MET A 122 11.75 6.67 1.81
CA MET A 122 10.39 6.21 2.13
C MET A 122 10.37 4.75 2.56
N GLY A 123 11.10 3.86 1.87
CA GLY A 123 11.24 2.45 2.26
C GLY A 123 11.85 2.29 3.65
N TRP A 124 12.91 3.06 3.94
CA TRP A 124 13.57 3.06 5.24
C TRP A 124 12.66 3.59 6.36
N ASN A 125 11.89 4.63 6.10
CA ASN A 125 10.91 5.17 7.04
C ASN A 125 9.81 4.14 7.37
N TYR A 126 9.26 3.47 6.34
CA TYR A 126 8.26 2.42 6.52
C TYR A 126 8.79 1.23 7.33
N TRP A 127 10.03 0.83 7.07
CA TRP A 127 10.67 -0.27 7.80
C TRP A 127 10.83 0.05 9.30
N TYR A 128 11.26 1.27 9.64
CA TYR A 128 11.34 1.70 11.02
C TYR A 128 9.98 1.76 11.71
N SER A 129 8.96 2.30 11.06
CA SER A 129 7.61 2.32 11.63
C SER A 129 7.09 0.92 11.95
N TRP A 130 7.38 -0.06 11.09
CA TRP A 130 7.04 -1.47 11.34
C TRP A 130 7.85 -2.09 12.49
N MET A 131 9.16 -1.85 12.55
CA MET A 131 10.02 -2.32 13.65
C MET A 131 9.54 -1.78 15.00
N ILE A 132 9.22 -0.49 15.08
CA ILE A 132 8.73 0.17 16.29
C ILE A 132 7.35 -0.38 16.69
N CYS A 133 6.45 -0.56 15.73
CA CYS A 133 5.13 -1.13 15.99
C CYS A 133 5.23 -2.57 16.54
N CYS A 134 6.02 -3.43 15.90
CA CYS A 134 6.26 -4.79 16.38
C CYS A 134 6.88 -4.81 17.78
N ALA A 135 7.90 -3.98 18.03
CA ALA A 135 8.52 -3.86 19.34
C ALA A 135 7.50 -3.44 20.43
N SER A 136 6.68 -2.43 20.15
CA SER A 136 5.64 -1.98 21.09
C SER A 136 4.63 -3.08 21.44
N HIS A 137 4.29 -3.94 20.47
CA HIS A 137 3.38 -5.06 20.70
C HIS A 137 4.04 -6.16 21.55
N SER A 138 5.31 -6.50 21.26
CA SER A 138 6.08 -7.47 22.04
C SER A 138 6.29 -7.00 23.49
N SER A 139 6.59 -5.73 23.72
CA SER A 139 6.73 -5.16 25.06
C SER A 139 5.41 -5.23 25.86
N SER A 140 4.28 -4.97 25.20
CA SER A 140 2.95 -5.08 25.80
C SER A 140 2.58 -6.52 26.17
N PHE A 141 3.08 -7.51 25.42
CA PHE A 141 2.88 -8.94 25.70
C PHE A 141 3.76 -9.43 26.87
N VAL A 142 5.00 -8.94 26.97
CA VAL A 142 5.90 -9.25 28.10
C VAL A 142 5.36 -8.71 29.43
N SER A 143 4.83 -7.48 29.45
CA SER A 143 4.30 -6.88 30.69
C SER A 143 2.99 -7.50 31.19
N ARG A 144 2.31 -8.33 30.39
CA ARG A 144 1.07 -9.05 30.79
C ARG A 144 1.32 -10.49 31.25
N ASN A 145 2.53 -11.02 31.07
CA ASN A 145 2.94 -12.38 31.48
C ASN A 145 3.85 -12.38 32.73
N CYS A 146 3.95 -11.25 33.44
CA CYS A 146 4.60 -11.08 34.73
C CYS A 146 3.59 -10.45 35.68
#